data_AF-A0A662C544-F1
#
_entry.id   AF-A0A662C544-F1
#
_cell.length_a   1.000
_cell.length_b   1.000
_cell.length_c   1.000
_cell.angle_alpha   90.00
_cell.angle_beta   90.00
_cell.angle_gamma   90.00
#
_symmetry.space_group_name_H-M   'P 1'
#
loop_
_entity.id
_entity.type
_entity.pdbx_description
1 polymer ?
#
loop_
_entity_poly.entity_id
_entity_poly.type
_entity_poly.pdbx_seq_one_letter_code
_entity_poly.pdbx_strand_id
1 'polypeptide(L)'
;MMVSNKLKSFTISEMMVVLVLSGIIISIALLVLSLVQNQIFDIQNNMKKKTEHRLFERVLWQDFNQNNLFFDSKKDILYCTSPSDTITFLFTENYVLRNLDTLKVKTQSKKFFLDAEQIKDNTVDAIEIIFSNNYYEKELFITKNMSATYYMNLN
;
A
#
# COMPACT_ATOMS: atom_id res chain seq x y z
N MET A 1 -47.12 45.55 -40.45
CA MET A 1 -46.76 44.42 -41.33
C MET A 1 -46.17 43.32 -40.44
N MET A 2 -46.99 42.34 -40.03
CA MET A 2 -46.54 41.21 -39.20
C MET A 2 -46.07 40.08 -40.12
N VAL A 3 -44.80 39.75 -40.04
CA VAL A 3 -44.22 38.61 -40.76
C VAL A 3 -44.55 37.35 -39.96
N SER A 4 -45.54 36.57 -40.40
CA SER A 4 -45.84 35.26 -39.83
C SER A 4 -44.85 34.23 -40.37
N ASN A 5 -43.75 33.99 -39.64
CA ASN A 5 -42.87 32.86 -39.95
C ASN A 5 -43.61 31.55 -39.65
N LYS A 6 -44.09 30.85 -40.69
CA LYS A 6 -44.66 29.51 -40.55
C LYS A 6 -43.55 28.52 -40.15
N LEU A 7 -43.70 27.89 -38.99
CA LEU A 7 -42.84 26.79 -38.56
C LEU A 7 -43.17 25.54 -39.40
N LYS A 8 -42.16 24.88 -39.95
CA LYS A 8 -42.32 23.58 -40.60
C LYS A 8 -42.79 22.56 -39.56
N SER A 9 -43.89 21.87 -39.82
CA SER A 9 -44.37 20.79 -38.96
C SER A 9 -43.52 19.54 -39.20
N PHE A 10 -42.89 19.04 -38.14
CA PHE A 10 -42.25 17.73 -38.17
C PHE A 10 -43.29 16.62 -38.12
N THR A 11 -43.01 15.51 -38.80
CA THR A 11 -43.87 14.34 -38.85
C THR A 11 -43.68 13.48 -37.60
N ILE A 12 -44.72 12.73 -37.22
CA ILE A 12 -44.66 11.77 -36.10
C ILE A 12 -43.55 10.73 -36.33
N SER A 13 -43.32 10.33 -37.59
CA SER A 13 -42.23 9.45 -37.99
C SER A 13 -40.84 10.01 -37.67
N GLU A 14 -40.62 11.31 -37.90
CA GLU A 14 -39.34 11.95 -37.55
C GLU A 14 -39.14 11.95 -36.03
N MET A 15 -40.19 12.21 -35.25
CA MET A 15 -40.13 12.17 -33.78
C MET A 15 -39.83 10.75 -33.24
N MET A 16 -40.41 9.71 -33.84
CA MET A 16 -40.10 8.32 -33.46
C MET A 16 -38.63 7.95 -33.71
N VAL A 17 -38.10 8.30 -34.89
CA VAL A 17 -36.70 8.00 -35.22
C VAL A 17 -35.76 8.69 -34.24
N VAL A 18 -36.04 9.95 -33.89
CA VAL A 18 -35.24 10.69 -32.91
C VAL A 18 -35.28 10.02 -31.53
N LEU A 19 -36.46 9.61 -31.05
CA LEU A 19 -36.58 8.92 -29.76
C LEU A 19 -35.80 7.61 -29.70
N VAL A 20 -35.85 6.81 -30.77
CA VAL A 20 -35.10 5.55 -30.86
C VAL A 20 -33.59 5.83 -30.85
N LEU A 21 -33.13 6.80 -31.66
CA LEU A 21 -31.72 7.17 -31.71
C LEU A 21 -31.22 7.72 -30.37
N SER A 22 -32.00 8.58 -29.71
CA SER A 22 -31.68 9.08 -28.38
C SER A 22 -31.59 7.95 -27.36
N GLY A 23 -32.51 6.98 -27.40
CA GLY A 23 -32.48 5.82 -26.51
C GLY A 23 -31.21 4.98 -26.66
N ILE A 24 -30.77 4.74 -27.91
CA ILE A 24 -29.53 4.01 -28.21
C ILE A 24 -28.32 4.78 -27.65
N ILE A 25 -28.23 6.09 -27.92
CA ILE A 25 -27.13 6.94 -27.47
C ILE A 25 -27.04 6.97 -25.95
N ILE A 26 -28.17 7.17 -25.26
CA ILE A 26 -28.24 7.17 -23.79
C ILE A 26 -27.78 5.83 -23.24
N SER A 27 -28.20 4.71 -23.85
CA SER A 27 -27.81 3.36 -23.42
C SER A 27 -26.30 3.17 -23.54
N ILE A 28 -25.70 3.56 -24.66
CA ILE A 28 -24.25 3.48 -24.86
C ILE A 28 -23.50 4.34 -23.84
N ALA A 29 -23.97 5.57 -23.59
CA ALA A 29 -23.34 6.46 -22.61
C ALA A 29 -23.35 5.85 -21.19
N LEU A 30 -24.47 5.25 -20.79
CA LEU A 30 -24.58 4.57 -19.49
C LEU A 30 -23.67 3.33 -19.40
N LEU A 31 -23.54 2.56 -20.48
CA LEU A 31 -22.63 1.41 -20.54
C LEU A 31 -21.17 1.85 -20.37
N VAL A 32 -20.75 2.89 -21.10
CA VAL A 32 -19.40 3.43 -21.00
C VAL A 32 -19.13 3.96 -19.59
N LEU A 33 -20.09 4.67 -18.99
CA LEU A 33 -19.95 5.17 -17.62
C LEU A 33 -19.75 4.03 -16.62
N SER A 34 -20.55 2.96 -16.72
CA SER A 34 -20.42 1.78 -15.85
C SER A 34 -19.04 1.11 -15.98
N LEU A 35 -18.54 0.98 -17.22
CA LEU A 35 -17.21 0.42 -17.46
C LEU A 35 -16.09 1.24 -16.80
N VAL A 36 -16.13 2.57 -16.95
CA VAL A 36 -15.14 3.46 -16.34
C VAL A 36 -15.21 3.42 -14.82
N GLN A 37 -16.41 3.41 -14.24
CA GLN A 37 -16.58 3.31 -12.79
C GLN A 37 -15.98 2.03 -12.22
N ASN A 38 -16.18 0.89 -12.88
CA ASN A 38 -15.59 -0.39 -12.47
C ASN A 38 -14.06 -0.35 -12.53
N GLN A 39 -13.49 0.24 -13.59
CA GLN A 39 -12.03 0.41 -13.68
C GLN A 39 -11.47 1.29 -12.56
N ILE A 40 -12.16 2.40 -12.23
CA ILE A 40 -11.76 3.28 -11.13
C ILE A 40 -11.79 2.52 -9.80
N PHE A 41 -12.82 1.70 -9.56
CA PHE A 41 -12.92 0.88 -8.35
C PHE A 41 -11.74 -0.08 -8.20
N ASP A 42 -11.36 -0.77 -9.28
CA ASP A 42 -10.21 -1.67 -9.28
C ASP A 42 -8.89 -0.92 -9.04
N ILE A 43 -8.71 0.24 -9.68
CA ILE A 43 -7.55 1.12 -9.46
C ILE A 43 -7.47 1.55 -8.00
N GLN A 44 -8.58 2.01 -7.42
CA GLN A 44 -8.62 2.45 -6.02
C GLN A 44 -8.24 1.32 -5.07
N ASN A 45 -8.76 0.11 -5.28
CA ASN A 45 -8.44 -1.05 -4.46
C ASN A 45 -6.95 -1.42 -4.55
N ASN A 46 -6.38 -1.42 -5.74
CA ASN A 46 -4.95 -1.71 -5.93
C ASN A 46 -4.05 -0.61 -5.35
N MET A 47 -4.43 0.65 -5.52
CA MET A 47 -3.73 1.80 -4.95
C MET A 47 -3.74 1.79 -3.43
N LYS A 48 -4.85 1.40 -2.80
CA LYS A 48 -4.94 1.25 -1.34
C LYS A 48 -3.96 0.21 -0.83
N LYS A 49 -3.95 -0.99 -1.42
CA LYS A 49 -3.01 -2.07 -1.06
C LYS A 49 -1.54 -1.64 -1.22
N LYS A 50 -1.23 -0.96 -2.33
CA LYS A 50 0.12 -0.45 -2.60
C LYS A 50 0.55 0.63 -1.60
N THR A 51 -0.39 1.51 -1.22
CA THR A 51 -0.14 2.57 -0.22
C THR A 51 0.15 1.98 1.15
N GLU A 52 -0.62 0.99 1.60
CA GLU A 52 -0.40 0.31 2.89
C GLU A 52 0.99 -0.33 2.96
N HIS A 53 1.43 -0.98 1.87
CA HIS A 53 2.78 -1.56 1.78
C HIS A 53 3.89 -0.50 1.85
N ARG A 54 3.77 0.57 1.07
CA ARG A 54 4.76 1.66 1.06
C ARG A 54 4.84 2.40 2.38
N LEU A 55 3.71 2.54 3.08
CA LEU A 55 3.68 3.13 4.42
C LEU A 55 4.46 2.24 5.40
N PHE A 56 4.25 0.92 5.35
CA PHE A 56 5.00 -0.02 6.16
C PHE A 56 6.50 0.05 5.89
N GLU A 57 6.92 -0.04 4.63
CA GLU A 57 8.32 0.07 4.22
C GLU A 57 8.95 1.37 4.72
N ARG A 58 8.28 2.50 4.50
CA ARG A 58 8.79 3.82 4.92
C ARG A 58 8.95 3.91 6.43
N VAL A 59 7.95 3.48 7.19
CA VAL A 59 7.98 3.52 8.66
C VAL A 59 9.07 2.60 9.19
N LEU A 60 9.16 1.37 8.66
CA LEU A 60 10.19 0.42 9.05
C LEU A 60 11.59 0.95 8.73
N TRP A 61 11.80 1.53 7.55
CA TRP A 61 13.09 2.12 7.16
C TRP A 61 13.47 3.29 8.05
N GLN A 62 12.52 4.16 8.37
CA GLN A 62 12.74 5.31 9.25
C GLN A 62 13.12 4.83 10.66
N ASP A 63 12.36 3.90 11.22
CA ASP A 63 12.60 3.40 12.57
C ASP A 63 13.87 2.55 12.65
N PHE A 64 14.24 1.83 11.59
CA PHE A 64 15.51 1.14 11.50
C PHE A 64 16.67 2.13 11.59
N ASN A 65 16.68 3.15 10.73
CA ASN A 65 17.84 4.03 10.61
C ASN A 65 18.01 5.00 11.79
N GLN A 66 16.93 5.33 12.49
CA GLN A 66 16.97 6.26 13.63
C GLN A 66 17.34 5.60 14.96
N ASN A 67 17.12 4.29 15.11
CA ASN A 67 17.17 3.60 16.40
C ASN A 67 18.21 2.48 16.43
N ASN A 68 18.64 2.09 17.62
CA ASN A 68 19.40 0.86 17.83
C ASN A 68 18.44 -0.33 17.82
N LEU A 69 18.84 -1.40 17.15
CA LEU A 69 17.97 -2.51 16.83
C LEU A 69 18.39 -3.75 17.61
N PHE A 70 17.44 -4.38 18.29
CA PHE A 70 17.64 -5.60 19.05
C PHE A 70 16.47 -6.55 18.84
N PHE A 71 16.74 -7.77 18.41
CA PHE A 71 15.71 -8.79 18.23
C PHE A 71 15.72 -9.79 19.40
N ASP A 72 14.54 -10.00 20.00
CA ASP A 72 14.31 -11.00 21.04
C ASP A 72 13.55 -12.19 20.44
N SER A 73 14.27 -13.28 20.23
CA SER A 73 13.75 -14.54 19.69
C SER A 73 12.68 -15.22 20.53
N LYS A 74 12.70 -15.01 21.86
CA LYS A 74 11.75 -15.68 22.78
C LYS A 74 10.38 -15.01 22.73
N LYS A 75 10.37 -13.70 22.51
CA LYS A 75 9.13 -12.91 22.42
C LYS A 75 8.71 -12.63 20.97
N ASP A 76 9.59 -12.90 20.01
CA ASP A 76 9.43 -12.56 18.60
C ASP A 76 9.19 -11.06 18.37
N ILE A 77 9.89 -10.23 19.14
CA ILE A 77 9.78 -8.77 19.12
C ILE A 77 11.10 -8.17 18.65
N LEU A 78 11.01 -7.26 17.69
CA LEU A 78 12.10 -6.35 17.34
C LEU A 78 11.94 -5.05 18.13
N TYR A 79 12.95 -4.73 18.92
CA TYR A 79 13.06 -3.47 19.66
C TYR A 79 13.92 -2.48 18.87
N CYS A 80 13.36 -1.30 18.65
CA CYS A 80 14.01 -0.15 18.05
C CYS A 80 14.12 0.92 19.13
N THR A 81 15.28 1.03 19.77
CA THR A 81 15.50 1.91 20.93
C THR A 81 16.30 3.14 20.54
N SER A 82 15.79 4.32 20.87
CA SER A 82 16.51 5.60 20.85
C SER A 82 16.67 6.14 22.28
N PRO A 83 17.52 7.18 22.48
CA PRO A 83 17.59 7.86 23.77
C PRO A 83 16.26 8.44 24.26
N SER A 84 15.35 8.77 23.35
CA SER A 84 14.07 9.42 23.65
C SER A 84 12.87 8.48 23.71
N ASP A 85 12.89 7.37 22.98
CA ASP A 85 11.73 6.50 22.80
C ASP A 85 12.13 5.06 22.42
N THR A 86 11.24 4.10 22.69
CA THR A 86 11.39 2.69 22.28
C THR A 86 10.19 2.28 21.45
N ILE A 87 10.46 1.83 20.22
CA ILE A 87 9.46 1.29 19.31
C ILE A 87 9.60 -0.23 19.28
N THR A 88 8.48 -0.92 19.35
CA THR A 88 8.40 -2.38 19.32
C THR A 88 7.66 -2.83 18.09
N PHE A 89 8.23 -3.79 17.37
CA PHE A 89 7.59 -4.44 16.24
C PHE A 89 7.28 -5.89 16.58
N LEU A 90 6.01 -6.26 16.44
CA LEU A 90 5.53 -7.63 16.53
C LEU A 90 4.94 -8.04 15.18
N PHE A 91 5.60 -9.01 14.54
CA PHE A 91 5.22 -9.51 13.22
C PHE A 91 4.25 -10.68 13.36
N THR A 92 3.01 -10.50 12.91
CA THR A 92 2.02 -11.59 12.84
C THR A 92 1.76 -11.99 11.39
N GLU A 93 1.02 -13.08 11.18
CA GLU A 93 0.69 -13.57 9.82
C GLU A 93 -0.10 -12.56 8.99
N ASN A 94 -0.96 -11.76 9.63
CA ASN A 94 -1.91 -10.89 8.93
C ASN A 94 -1.61 -9.39 9.06
N TYR A 95 -0.87 -8.99 10.09
CA TYR A 95 -0.53 -7.59 10.35
C TYR A 95 0.80 -7.49 11.11
N VAL A 96 1.40 -6.31 11.10
CA VAL A 96 2.54 -5.95 11.94
C VAL A 96 2.08 -4.92 12.96
N LEU A 97 2.28 -5.18 14.24
CA LEU A 97 2.06 -4.20 15.29
C LEU A 97 3.32 -3.39 15.49
N ARG A 98 3.17 -2.06 15.49
CA ARG A 98 4.21 -1.10 15.86
C ARG A 98 3.74 -0.38 17.12
N ASN A 99 4.22 -0.78 18.28
CA ASN A 99 3.65 -0.40 19.58
C ASN A 99 2.14 -0.72 19.63
N LEU A 100 1.28 0.31 19.49
CA LEU A 100 -0.18 0.19 19.46
C LEU A 100 -0.77 0.38 18.05
N ASP A 101 0.04 0.78 17.07
CA ASP A 101 -0.40 0.99 15.69
C ASP A 101 -0.39 -0.32 14.90
N THR A 102 -1.42 -0.54 14.08
CA THR A 102 -1.62 -1.78 13.32
C THR A 102 -1.41 -1.55 11.84
N LEU A 103 -0.33 -2.10 11.31
CA LEU A 103 0.01 -2.05 9.89
C LEU A 103 -0.51 -3.34 9.22
N LYS A 104 -1.49 -3.21 8.32
CA LYS A 104 -2.18 -4.34 7.67
C LYS A 104 -1.35 -4.99 6.55
N VAL A 105 -0.20 -5.52 6.91
CA VAL A 105 0.72 -6.18 5.98
C VAL A 105 0.90 -7.63 6.40
N LYS A 106 0.65 -8.55 5.45
CA LYS A 106 0.82 -9.99 5.67
C LYS A 106 2.24 -10.40 5.36
N THR A 107 2.94 -10.86 6.40
CA THR A 107 4.32 -11.32 6.30
C THR A 107 4.33 -12.85 6.26
N GLN A 108 5.09 -13.43 5.33
CA GLN A 108 5.28 -14.88 5.20
C GLN A 108 6.47 -15.35 6.03
N SER A 109 7.58 -14.61 5.97
CA SER A 109 8.77 -14.90 6.77
C SER A 109 9.59 -13.64 6.99
N LYS A 110 10.40 -13.66 8.05
CA LYS A 110 11.37 -12.61 8.38
C LYS A 110 12.72 -13.23 8.70
N LYS A 111 13.80 -12.59 8.28
CA LYS A 111 15.18 -12.93 8.66
C LYS A 111 15.88 -11.67 9.13
N PHE A 112 16.70 -11.81 10.16
CA PHE A 112 17.48 -10.73 10.73
C PHE A 112 18.96 -11.02 10.50
N PHE A 113 19.74 -9.97 10.29
CA PHE A 113 21.17 -10.07 10.02
C PHE A 113 21.97 -9.11 10.89
N LEU A 114 23.24 -9.46 11.08
CA LEU A 114 24.28 -8.61 11.64
C LEU A 114 25.56 -8.87 10.85
N ASP A 115 26.19 -7.82 10.30
CA ASP A 115 27.41 -7.91 9.49
C ASP A 115 27.31 -8.96 8.35
N ALA A 116 26.13 -8.98 7.69
CA ALA A 116 25.75 -9.93 6.63
C ALA A 116 25.55 -11.41 7.06
N GLU A 117 25.66 -11.73 8.35
CA GLU A 117 25.33 -13.06 8.87
C GLU A 117 23.91 -13.10 9.42
N GLN A 118 23.18 -14.18 9.11
CA GLN A 118 21.83 -14.36 9.64
C GLN A 118 21.89 -14.68 11.14
N ILE A 119 21.25 -13.85 11.94
CA ILE A 119 21.15 -14.02 13.39
C ILE A 119 19.74 -14.41 13.80
N LYS A 120 19.62 -15.09 14.94
CA LYS A 120 18.34 -15.49 15.50
C LYS A 120 17.92 -14.65 16.69
N ASP A 121 18.86 -13.98 17.34
CA ASP A 121 18.68 -13.23 18.58
C ASP A 121 19.79 -12.17 18.63
N ASN A 122 19.60 -11.09 19.39
CA ASN A 122 20.56 -10.00 19.63
C ASN A 122 20.49 -8.82 18.62
N THR A 123 21.50 -7.96 18.65
CA THR A 123 21.64 -6.75 17.82
C THR A 123 21.56 -7.05 16.33
N VAL A 124 20.76 -6.26 15.61
CA VAL A 124 20.48 -6.43 14.17
C VAL A 124 20.94 -5.20 13.39
N ASP A 125 21.50 -5.38 12.20
CA ASP A 125 21.77 -4.29 11.24
C ASP A 125 20.90 -4.35 9.99
N ALA A 126 20.29 -5.50 9.69
CA ALA A 126 19.41 -5.66 8.55
C ALA A 126 18.26 -6.63 8.79
N ILE A 127 17.18 -6.44 8.03
CA ILE A 127 16.00 -7.28 8.04
C ILE A 127 15.56 -7.59 6.61
N GLU A 128 15.26 -8.85 6.37
CA GLU A 128 14.59 -9.35 5.18
C GLU A 128 13.16 -9.76 5.57
N ILE A 129 12.17 -9.26 4.84
CA ILE A 129 10.77 -9.63 5.00
C ILE A 129 10.25 -10.14 3.67
N ILE A 130 9.74 -11.36 3.66
CA ILE A 130 9.03 -11.92 2.52
C ILE A 130 7.53 -11.74 2.78
N PHE A 131 6.83 -11.12 1.84
CA PHE A 131 5.39 -10.89 1.94
C PHE A 131 4.60 -12.02 1.27
N SER A 132 3.35 -12.21 1.70
CA SER A 132 2.47 -13.20 1.07
C SER A 132 2.17 -12.83 -0.41
N ASN A 133 1.78 -13.81 -1.24
CA ASN A 133 1.60 -13.70 -2.71
C ASN A 133 0.62 -12.61 -3.24
N ASN A 134 0.02 -11.78 -2.38
CA ASN A 134 -0.93 -10.73 -2.74
C ASN A 134 -0.30 -9.35 -2.93
N TYR A 135 1.02 -9.22 -2.86
CA TYR A 135 1.73 -7.94 -2.97
C TYR A 135 2.57 -7.84 -4.25
N TYR A 136 2.69 -6.62 -4.77
CA TYR A 136 3.50 -6.31 -5.96
C TYR A 136 5.00 -6.49 -5.69
N GLU A 137 5.44 -6.09 -4.49
CA GLU A 137 6.78 -6.34 -3.97
C GLU A 137 6.69 -7.59 -3.08
N LYS A 138 7.44 -8.63 -3.46
CA LYS A 138 7.41 -9.91 -2.75
C LYS A 138 8.37 -9.95 -1.57
N GLU A 139 9.35 -9.07 -1.57
CA GLU A 139 10.45 -9.06 -0.62
C GLU A 139 10.85 -7.62 -0.33
N LEU A 140 11.14 -7.35 0.94
CA LEU A 140 11.69 -6.09 1.43
C LEU A 140 12.97 -6.40 2.18
N PHE A 141 14.04 -5.72 1.80
CA PHE A 141 15.32 -5.78 2.50
C PHE A 141 15.72 -4.38 2.96
N ILE A 142 15.90 -4.21 4.26
CA ILE A 142 16.31 -2.95 4.87
C ILE A 142 17.59 -3.18 5.64
N THR A 143 18.56 -2.29 5.43
CA THR A 143 19.84 -2.28 6.13
C THR A 143 20.05 -0.95 6.83
N LYS A 144 20.92 -0.97 7.83
CA LYS A 144 21.45 0.19 8.52
C LYS A 144 22.96 0.03 8.66
N ASN A 145 23.70 1.14 8.51
CA ASN A 145 25.12 1.15 8.87
C ASN A 145 25.26 1.21 10.39
N MET A 146 26.01 0.26 10.97
CA MET A 146 26.37 0.29 12.37
C MET A 146 27.30 1.47 12.68
N SER A 147 27.11 2.10 13.84
CA SER A 147 27.97 3.17 14.31
C SER A 147 29.34 2.62 14.70
N ALA A 148 30.41 3.37 14.47
CA ALA A 148 31.76 3.02 14.93
C ALA A 148 31.80 2.70 16.44
N THR A 149 30.95 3.34 17.25
CA THR A 149 30.81 3.08 18.69
C THR A 149 30.42 1.63 19.00
N TYR A 150 29.62 0.99 18.16
CA TYR A 150 29.23 -0.41 18.33
C TYR A 150 30.46 -1.32 18.27
N TYR A 151 31.29 -1.15 17.24
CA TYR A 151 32.50 -1.94 17.04
C TYR A 151 33.60 -1.66 18.06
N MET A 152 33.68 -0.42 18.58
CA MET A 152 34.68 -0.07 19.59
C MET A 152 34.39 -0.68 20.98
N ASN A 153 33.12 -0.95 21.30
CA ASN A 153 32.70 -1.52 22.59
C ASN A 153 32.64 -3.06 22.59
N LEU A 154 32.98 -3.72 21.47
CA LEU A 154 33.05 -5.18 21.34
C LEU A 154 34.45 -5.74 21.69
N ASN A 155 35.41 -4.88 22.05
CA ASN A 155 36.73 -5.23 22.60
C ASN A 155 36.75 -5.09 24.12
#